data_AF-A0A423ILH6-F1
#
_entry.id   AF-A0A423ILH6-F1
#
_cell.length_a   1.000
_cell.length_b   1.000
_cell.length_c   1.000
_cell.angle_alpha   90.00
_cell.angle_beta   90.00
_cell.angle_gamma   90.00
#
_symmetry.space_group_name_H-M   'P 1'
#
loop_
_entity.id
_entity.type
_entity.pdbx_description
1 polymer ?
#
loop_
_entity_poly.entity_id
_entity_poly.type
_entity_poly.pdbx_seq_one_letter_code
_entity_poly.pdbx_strand_id
1 'polypeptide(L)'
;MSRSPRSPGWSTLRLRFGGWLLLTSFLLAGLGSVWADWDFAQILQTAEKRYGPLGLARGRIEAWSQMLQSEHNQPEREQLNAVNRFFNQQLSFQDDTRIWRQTDYWATPVESLIKGAADCEDYALAKYFSLRHLGIPSEKLRITYVKALTQNQAHMVLTFYSSPMADPLVLDNLIGEIRPASQRKDLLPVYAFNAEGLYLPGANGGKRSSDSKKLSRWQDVLKKMQSEGFAVGEG
;
A
#
# COMPACT_ATOMS: atom_id res chain seq x y z
N MET A 1 -11.77 102.43 15.30
CA MET A 1 -11.11 101.41 14.45
C MET A 1 -10.33 100.50 15.38
N SER A 2 -10.86 99.32 15.70
CA SER A 2 -10.30 98.44 16.73
C SER A 2 -9.97 97.07 16.15
N ARG A 3 -8.77 96.60 16.50
CA ARG A 3 -8.09 95.40 16.02
C ARG A 3 -8.68 94.13 16.63
N SER A 4 -8.64 93.04 15.86
CA SER A 4 -8.86 91.66 16.31
C SER A 4 -7.51 91.01 16.68
N PRO A 5 -7.48 90.04 17.61
CA PRO A 5 -6.98 88.73 17.23
C PRO A 5 -7.73 87.51 17.85
N ARG A 6 -7.27 86.35 17.38
CA ARG A 6 -7.84 85.00 17.28
C ARG A 6 -8.11 84.21 18.58
N SER A 7 -9.13 83.35 18.42
CA SER A 7 -9.32 81.93 18.83
C SER A 7 -9.35 81.52 20.30
N PRO A 8 -10.29 80.62 20.62
CA PRO A 8 -9.97 79.48 21.48
C PRO A 8 -10.48 78.12 20.96
N GLY A 9 -9.67 77.09 21.21
CA GLY A 9 -10.05 76.02 22.14
C GLY A 9 -10.90 74.88 21.60
N TRP A 10 -10.26 73.72 21.45
CA TRP A 10 -10.84 72.45 21.05
C TRP A 10 -11.62 71.78 22.20
N SER A 11 -12.71 71.09 21.87
CA SER A 11 -13.11 69.87 22.59
C SER A 11 -14.01 69.03 21.69
N THR A 12 -13.47 67.93 21.17
CA THR A 12 -14.30 66.85 20.63
C THR A 12 -14.04 65.56 21.38
N LEU A 13 -15.17 64.92 21.63
CA LEU A 13 -15.47 63.86 22.56
C LEU A 13 -14.76 62.56 22.20
N ARG A 14 -14.23 61.87 23.21
CA ARG A 14 -13.76 60.49 23.12
C ARG A 14 -14.95 59.55 22.93
N LEU A 15 -14.91 58.69 21.91
CA LEU A 15 -15.47 57.34 22.01
C LEU A 15 -14.51 56.32 21.41
N ARG A 16 -14.18 55.33 22.24
CA ARG A 16 -13.25 54.23 21.99
C ARG A 16 -14.04 53.06 21.40
N PHE A 17 -13.60 52.57 20.24
CA PHE A 17 -13.78 51.20 19.74
C PHE A 17 -12.45 50.95 18.99
N GLY A 18 -11.49 50.12 19.40
CA GLY A 18 -11.58 48.81 20.07
C GLY A 18 -12.17 47.83 19.05
N GLY A 19 -11.44 46.94 18.38
CA GLY A 19 -10.03 46.59 18.34
C GLY A 19 -9.81 45.69 17.11
N TRP A 20 -8.55 45.46 16.76
CA TRP A 20 -8.03 44.38 15.91
C TRP A 20 -8.93 43.80 14.79
N LEU A 21 -8.66 44.23 13.56
CA LEU A 21 -8.86 43.40 12.38
C LEU A 21 -7.87 42.23 12.44
N LEU A 22 -8.27 41.13 13.08
CA LEU A 22 -7.59 39.85 12.95
C LEU A 22 -7.88 39.30 11.55
N LEU A 23 -6.85 39.33 10.70
CA LEU A 23 -6.73 38.54 9.49
C LEU A 23 -6.90 37.05 9.87
N THR A 24 -8.10 36.51 9.73
CA THR A 24 -8.30 35.06 9.70
C THR A 24 -7.80 34.56 8.36
N SER A 25 -6.49 34.35 8.27
CA SER A 25 -5.88 33.53 7.23
C SER A 25 -6.38 32.11 7.43
N PHE A 26 -7.35 31.70 6.61
CA PHE A 26 -7.81 30.32 6.54
C PHE A 26 -6.68 29.51 5.87
N LEU A 27 -5.67 29.12 6.66
CA LEU A 27 -4.78 28.04 6.31
C LEU A 27 -5.63 26.76 6.33
N LEU A 28 -6.28 26.47 5.19
CA LEU A 28 -6.56 25.10 4.79
C LEU A 28 -5.21 24.41 4.57
N ALA A 29 -4.51 24.11 5.67
CA ALA A 29 -3.55 23.04 5.68
C ALA A 29 -4.40 21.78 5.48
N GLY A 30 -4.43 21.30 4.23
CA GLY A 30 -5.00 19.99 3.94
C GLY A 30 -4.39 19.02 4.94
N LEU A 31 -5.25 18.31 5.67
CA LEU A 31 -4.87 17.08 6.35
C LEU A 31 -4.57 16.06 5.26
N GLY A 32 -3.46 16.27 4.54
CA GLY A 32 -2.79 15.19 3.85
C GLY A 32 -2.37 14.26 4.96
N SER A 33 -2.98 13.07 5.00
CA SER A 33 -2.49 11.98 5.82
C SER A 33 -1.03 11.79 5.45
N VAL A 34 -0.10 12.29 6.28
CA VAL A 34 1.31 11.95 6.16
C VAL A 34 1.38 10.51 6.63
N TRP A 35 1.08 9.58 5.72
CA TRP A 35 1.54 8.21 5.88
C TRP A 35 3.06 8.32 6.02
N ALA A 36 3.60 7.82 7.13
CA ALA A 36 5.03 7.85 7.34
C ALA A 36 5.70 7.10 6.18
N ASP A 37 6.46 7.83 5.37
CA ASP A 37 7.16 7.28 4.23
C ASP A 37 8.14 6.20 4.71
N TRP A 38 8.38 5.20 3.87
CA TRP A 38 9.25 4.08 4.24
C TRP A 38 10.72 4.52 4.15
N ASP A 39 11.44 4.49 5.28
CA ASP A 39 12.88 4.76 5.31
C ASP A 39 13.66 3.52 4.85
N PHE A 40 13.93 3.45 3.55
CA PHE A 40 14.66 2.33 2.94
C PHE A 40 16.11 2.19 3.44
N ALA A 41 16.74 3.28 3.92
CA ALA A 41 18.08 3.18 4.51
C ALA A 41 18.01 2.43 5.84
N GLN A 42 17.01 2.75 6.67
CA GLN A 42 16.75 2.04 7.93
C GLN A 42 16.32 0.59 7.68
N ILE A 43 15.46 0.35 6.68
CA ILE A 43 15.01 -1.01 6.31
C ILE A 43 16.20 -1.88 5.88
N LEU A 44 17.08 -1.37 5.01
CA LEU A 44 18.29 -2.08 4.58
C LEU A 44 19.21 -2.41 5.75
N GLN A 45 19.45 -1.45 6.65
CA GLN A 45 20.26 -1.68 7.85
C GLN A 45 19.64 -2.75 8.75
N THR A 46 18.32 -2.69 8.95
CA THR A 46 17.58 -3.63 9.79
C THR A 46 17.58 -5.03 9.18
N ALA A 47 17.37 -5.13 7.86
CA ALA A 47 17.44 -6.36 7.12
C ALA A 47 18.83 -7.01 7.20
N GLU A 48 19.91 -6.24 7.03
CA GLU A 48 21.28 -6.77 7.13
C GLU A 48 21.60 -7.27 8.55
N LYS A 49 21.13 -6.56 9.58
CA LYS A 49 21.26 -7.00 10.98
C LYS A 49 20.49 -8.29 11.26
N ARG A 50 19.31 -8.46 10.66
CA ARG A 50 18.39 -9.56 10.94
C ARG A 50 18.69 -10.82 10.13
N TYR A 51 19.02 -10.64 8.85
CA TYR A 51 19.15 -11.71 7.87
C TYR A 51 20.61 -11.97 7.45
N GLY A 52 21.55 -11.14 7.92
CA GLY A 52 22.97 -11.21 7.57
C GLY A 52 23.31 -10.40 6.32
N PRO A 53 24.55 -10.52 5.81
CA PRO A 53 25.02 -9.77 4.65
C PRO A 53 24.09 -9.96 3.45
N LEU A 54 23.56 -8.85 2.91
CA LEU A 54 22.51 -8.90 1.89
C LEU A 54 23.00 -9.33 0.50
N GLY A 55 24.28 -9.10 0.17
CA GLY A 55 24.83 -9.41 -1.14
C GLY A 55 23.98 -8.80 -2.27
N LEU A 56 23.55 -9.64 -3.23
CA LEU A 56 22.70 -9.22 -4.35
C LEU A 56 21.32 -8.69 -3.92
N ALA A 57 20.83 -9.06 -2.74
CA ALA A 57 19.53 -8.62 -2.25
C ALA A 57 19.45 -7.12 -2.00
N ARG A 58 20.57 -6.48 -1.62
CA ARG A 58 20.64 -5.03 -1.40
C ARG A 58 20.19 -4.28 -2.65
N GLY A 59 20.72 -4.66 -3.82
CA GLY A 59 20.35 -4.04 -5.09
C GLY A 59 18.87 -4.28 -5.46
N ARG A 60 18.29 -5.42 -5.09
CA ARG A 60 16.85 -5.68 -5.33
C ARG A 60 15.95 -4.80 -4.46
N ILE A 61 16.31 -4.60 -3.18
CA ILE A 61 15.57 -3.73 -2.26
C ILE A 61 15.74 -2.25 -2.67
N GLU A 62 16.93 -1.83 -3.09
CA GLU A 62 17.17 -0.49 -3.62
C GLU A 62 16.37 -0.25 -4.92
N ALA A 63 16.34 -1.23 -5.84
CA ALA A 63 15.52 -1.15 -7.05
C ALA A 63 14.02 -1.09 -6.73
N TRP A 64 13.58 -1.78 -5.67
CA TRP A 64 12.20 -1.69 -5.20
C TRP A 64 11.87 -0.29 -4.70
N SER A 65 12.74 0.31 -3.87
CA SER A 65 12.63 1.69 -3.42
C SER A 65 12.54 2.67 -4.59
N GLN A 66 13.39 2.51 -5.60
CA GLN A 66 13.41 3.38 -6.78
C GLN A 66 12.11 3.27 -7.59
N MET A 67 11.60 2.04 -7.76
CA MET A 67 10.31 1.83 -8.43
C MET A 67 9.17 2.50 -7.66
N LEU A 68 9.12 2.36 -6.33
CA LEU A 68 8.07 3.04 -5.54
C LEU A 68 8.14 4.57 -5.69
N GLN A 69 9.36 5.13 -5.68
CA GLN A 69 9.56 6.56 -5.87
C GLN A 69 9.15 7.04 -7.27
N SER A 70 9.42 6.28 -8.33
CA SER A 70 9.04 6.66 -9.70
C SER A 70 7.54 6.61 -9.95
N GLU A 71 6.82 5.75 -9.23
CA GLU A 71 5.40 5.49 -9.45
C GLU A 71 4.45 6.26 -8.51
N HIS A 72 4.96 6.94 -7.48
CA HIS A 72 4.14 7.59 -6.43
C HIS A 72 3.05 8.52 -6.98
N ASN A 73 3.33 9.27 -8.05
CA ASN A 73 2.39 10.22 -8.65
C ASN A 73 1.81 9.76 -10.00
N GLN A 74 2.02 8.50 -10.37
CA GLN A 74 1.54 7.97 -11.63
C GLN A 74 0.07 7.53 -11.53
N PRO A 75 -0.65 7.46 -12.67
CA PRO A 75 -2.01 6.90 -12.69
C PRO A 75 -2.05 5.47 -12.12
N GLU A 76 -3.14 5.10 -11.45
CA GLU A 76 -3.30 3.76 -10.83
C GLU A 76 -2.95 2.62 -11.79
N ARG A 77 -3.30 2.74 -13.09
CA ARG A 77 -2.97 1.72 -14.10
C ARG A 77 -1.46 1.53 -14.29
N GLU A 78 -0.69 2.61 -14.26
CA GLU A 78 0.76 2.57 -14.40
C GLU A 78 1.41 1.96 -13.16
N GLN A 79 0.96 2.37 -11.98
CA GLN A 79 1.37 1.79 -10.69
C GLN A 79 1.14 0.26 -10.67
N LEU A 80 -0.06 -0.20 -11.04
CA LEU A 80 -0.39 -1.63 -11.13
C LEU A 80 0.58 -2.37 -12.06
N ASN A 81 0.85 -1.82 -13.25
CA ASN A 81 1.75 -2.43 -14.22
C ASN A 81 3.20 -2.46 -13.75
N ALA A 82 3.70 -1.37 -13.15
CA ALA A 82 5.05 -1.27 -12.65
C ALA A 82 5.29 -2.25 -11.51
N VAL A 83 4.41 -2.28 -10.51
CA VAL A 83 4.49 -3.21 -9.38
C VAL A 83 4.39 -4.66 -9.84
N ASN A 84 3.42 -5.00 -10.70
CA ASN A 84 3.26 -6.37 -11.18
C ASN A 84 4.50 -6.88 -11.93
N ARG A 85 5.02 -6.05 -12.84
CA ARG A 85 6.22 -6.36 -13.62
C ARG A 85 7.47 -6.46 -12.76
N PHE A 86 7.64 -5.54 -11.80
CA PHE A 86 8.80 -5.52 -10.93
C PHE A 86 8.97 -6.87 -10.20
N PHE A 87 7.97 -7.30 -9.46
CA PHE A 87 8.09 -8.56 -8.70
C PHE A 87 8.18 -9.78 -9.60
N ASN A 88 7.45 -9.82 -10.72
CA ASN A 88 7.56 -10.90 -11.68
C ASN A 88 8.94 -11.01 -12.34
N GLN A 89 9.74 -9.94 -12.33
CA GLN A 89 11.12 -9.94 -12.83
C GLN A 89 12.15 -10.22 -11.73
N GLN A 90 11.92 -9.71 -10.51
CA GLN A 90 12.89 -9.80 -9.41
C GLN A 90 12.86 -11.14 -8.67
N LEU A 91 11.74 -11.86 -8.75
CA LEU A 91 11.52 -13.09 -8.00
C LEU A 91 11.40 -14.27 -8.96
N SER A 92 11.99 -15.39 -8.57
CA SER A 92 11.78 -16.69 -9.22
C SER A 92 10.76 -17.52 -8.45
N PHE A 93 9.76 -18.08 -9.14
CA PHE A 93 8.77 -18.93 -8.49
C PHE A 93 9.39 -20.22 -7.93
N GLN A 94 9.23 -20.45 -6.62
CA GLN A 94 9.66 -21.68 -5.93
C GLN A 94 8.76 -21.94 -4.72
N ASP A 95 8.47 -23.21 -4.39
CA ASP A 95 7.65 -23.54 -3.23
C ASP A 95 8.37 -23.25 -1.89
N ASP A 96 7.61 -22.92 -0.85
CA ASP A 96 8.12 -22.65 0.49
C ASP A 96 9.02 -23.74 1.08
N THR A 97 8.71 -25.01 0.80
CA THR A 97 9.51 -26.12 1.31
C THR A 97 10.95 -26.08 0.79
N ARG A 98 11.17 -25.42 -0.35
CA ARG A 98 12.48 -25.15 -0.93
C ARG A 98 13.10 -23.86 -0.39
N ILE A 99 12.33 -22.78 -0.31
CA ILE A 99 12.82 -21.44 0.09
C ILE A 99 13.07 -21.37 1.61
N TRP A 100 12.06 -21.80 2.38
CA TRP A 100 11.92 -21.58 3.83
C TRP A 100 12.06 -22.86 4.65
N ARG A 101 12.06 -24.04 4.02
CA ARG A 101 12.01 -25.35 4.71
C ARG A 101 10.78 -25.53 5.60
N GLN A 102 9.72 -24.79 5.28
CA GLN A 102 8.41 -24.80 5.92
C GLN A 102 7.35 -24.89 4.84
N THR A 103 6.14 -25.32 5.19
CA THR A 103 4.97 -25.26 4.32
C THR A 103 4.14 -24.02 4.64
N ASP A 104 3.67 -23.27 3.64
CA ASP A 104 2.70 -22.18 3.78
C ASP A 104 3.24 -21.08 4.73
N TYR A 105 4.45 -20.62 4.39
CA TYR A 105 5.21 -19.54 5.01
C TYR A 105 4.99 -18.26 4.22
N TRP A 106 4.29 -17.29 4.82
CA TRP A 106 4.04 -16.02 4.15
C TRP A 106 5.21 -15.07 4.39
N ALA A 107 5.99 -14.79 3.35
CA ALA A 107 7.13 -13.90 3.40
C ALA A 107 6.72 -12.42 3.33
N THR A 108 7.52 -11.55 3.97
CA THR A 108 7.45 -10.11 3.72
C THR A 108 8.01 -9.79 2.32
N PRO A 109 7.76 -8.58 1.79
CA PRO A 109 8.41 -8.15 0.55
C PRO A 109 9.94 -8.18 0.66
N VAL A 110 10.51 -7.81 1.82
CA VAL A 110 11.96 -7.84 2.07
C VAL A 110 12.49 -9.26 2.09
N GLU A 111 11.82 -10.18 2.79
CA GLU A 111 12.18 -11.60 2.83
C GLU A 111 12.21 -12.21 1.42
N SER A 112 11.18 -11.93 0.61
CA SER A 112 11.09 -12.37 -0.79
C SER A 112 12.25 -11.82 -1.62
N LEU A 113 12.54 -10.52 -1.52
CA LEU A 113 13.65 -9.88 -2.25
C LEU A 113 15.02 -10.36 -1.76
N ILE A 114 15.16 -10.72 -0.49
CA ILE A 114 16.38 -11.34 0.04
C ILE A 114 16.62 -12.69 -0.61
N LYS A 115 15.60 -13.54 -0.63
CA LYS A 115 15.67 -14.86 -1.28
C LYS A 115 15.79 -14.76 -2.81
N GLY A 116 15.26 -13.70 -3.41
CA GLY A 116 15.09 -13.61 -4.87
C GLY A 116 14.11 -14.67 -5.39
N ALA A 117 13.26 -15.20 -4.51
CA ALA A 117 12.33 -16.27 -4.78
C ALA A 117 11.11 -16.12 -3.88
N ALA A 118 9.97 -16.63 -4.36
CA ALA A 118 8.66 -16.51 -3.75
C ALA A 118 7.75 -17.60 -4.31
N ASP A 119 6.74 -18.02 -3.54
CA ASP A 119 5.58 -18.73 -4.08
C ASP A 119 4.41 -17.76 -4.31
N CYS A 120 3.20 -18.27 -4.59
CA CYS A 120 2.11 -17.45 -5.13
C CYS A 120 1.61 -16.35 -4.17
N GLU A 121 1.52 -16.64 -2.87
CA GLU A 121 1.11 -15.67 -1.86
C GLU A 121 2.16 -14.57 -1.67
N ASP A 122 3.43 -14.92 -1.72
CA ASP A 122 4.55 -14.00 -1.52
C ASP A 122 4.55 -12.92 -2.62
N TYR A 123 4.29 -13.32 -3.88
CA TYR A 123 4.06 -12.35 -4.96
C TYR A 123 2.85 -11.46 -4.69
N ALA A 124 1.72 -12.02 -4.23
CA ALA A 124 0.50 -11.26 -4.00
C ALA A 124 0.68 -10.26 -2.84
N LEU A 125 1.34 -10.66 -1.76
CA LEU A 125 1.67 -9.82 -0.60
C LEU A 125 2.62 -8.69 -0.98
N ALA A 126 3.70 -9.01 -1.71
CA ALA A 126 4.67 -8.01 -2.13
C ALA A 126 4.05 -6.92 -3.03
N LYS A 127 3.18 -7.34 -3.96
CA LYS A 127 2.40 -6.42 -4.81
C LYS A 127 1.39 -5.62 -3.98
N TYR A 128 0.69 -6.25 -3.03
CA TYR A 128 -0.29 -5.59 -2.17
C TYR A 128 0.35 -4.44 -1.40
N PHE A 129 1.38 -4.71 -0.59
CA PHE A 129 2.00 -3.67 0.23
C PHE A 129 2.65 -2.56 -0.59
N SER A 130 3.21 -2.87 -1.76
CA SER A 130 3.74 -1.87 -2.66
C SER A 130 2.66 -0.92 -3.18
N LEU A 131 1.50 -1.44 -3.60
CA LEU A 131 0.40 -0.62 -4.10
C LEU A 131 -0.28 0.17 -2.98
N ARG A 132 -0.35 -0.39 -1.77
CA ARG A 132 -0.81 0.34 -0.57
C ARG A 132 0.09 1.52 -0.27
N HIS A 133 1.41 1.33 -0.33
CA HIS A 133 2.39 2.40 -0.14
C HIS A 133 2.28 3.48 -1.22
N LEU A 134 1.97 3.11 -2.47
CA LEU A 134 1.68 4.04 -3.58
C LEU A 134 0.32 4.76 -3.45
N GLY A 135 -0.40 4.56 -2.35
CA GLY A 135 -1.65 5.26 -2.04
C GLY A 135 -2.91 4.59 -2.58
N ILE A 136 -2.83 3.39 -3.18
CA ILE A 136 -4.02 2.66 -3.60
C ILE A 136 -4.78 2.21 -2.35
N PRO A 137 -6.06 2.58 -2.18
CA PRO A 137 -6.85 2.19 -1.00
C PRO A 137 -7.00 0.67 -0.86
N SER A 138 -6.96 0.17 0.39
CA SER A 138 -7.04 -1.27 0.68
C SER A 138 -8.36 -1.88 0.23
N GLU A 139 -9.47 -1.14 0.23
CA GLU A 139 -10.77 -1.61 -0.24
C GLU A 139 -10.79 -1.95 -1.74
N LYS A 140 -9.84 -1.40 -2.52
CA LYS A 140 -9.65 -1.72 -3.94
C LYS A 140 -8.78 -2.96 -4.16
N LEU A 141 -8.03 -3.40 -3.15
CA LEU A 141 -7.05 -4.48 -3.27
C LEU A 141 -7.51 -5.71 -2.48
N ARG A 142 -7.53 -6.88 -3.14
CA ARG A 142 -7.84 -8.14 -2.46
C ARG A 142 -6.90 -9.25 -2.90
N ILE A 143 -6.26 -9.89 -1.93
CA ILE A 143 -5.54 -11.13 -2.13
C ILE A 143 -6.57 -12.23 -2.34
N THR A 144 -6.55 -12.87 -3.50
CA THR A 144 -7.59 -13.79 -3.94
C THR A 144 -7.01 -15.19 -4.09
N TYR A 145 -7.58 -16.12 -3.35
CA TYR A 145 -7.31 -17.54 -3.51
C TYR A 145 -8.19 -18.10 -4.64
N VAL A 146 -7.53 -18.78 -5.55
CA VAL A 146 -8.14 -19.34 -6.76
C VAL A 146 -7.69 -20.79 -6.95
N LYS A 147 -8.44 -21.56 -7.73
CA LYS A 147 -7.94 -22.78 -8.34
C LYS A 147 -7.40 -22.43 -9.72
N ALA A 148 -6.10 -22.60 -9.93
CA ALA A 148 -5.50 -22.52 -11.26
C ALA A 148 -5.80 -23.82 -12.01
N LEU A 149 -6.69 -23.76 -12.99
CA LEU A 149 -7.24 -24.91 -13.69
C LEU A 149 -6.22 -25.60 -14.59
N THR A 150 -5.33 -24.83 -15.23
CA THR A 150 -4.28 -25.35 -16.11
C THR A 150 -3.26 -26.18 -15.35
N GLN A 151 -2.84 -25.71 -14.17
CA GLN A 151 -1.92 -26.42 -13.27
C GLN A 151 -2.65 -27.42 -12.36
N ASN A 152 -3.99 -27.34 -12.30
CA ASN A 152 -4.86 -28.09 -11.40
C ASN A 152 -4.43 -28.02 -9.92
N GLN A 153 -4.09 -26.82 -9.45
CA GLN A 153 -3.64 -26.59 -8.07
C GLN A 153 -4.24 -25.32 -7.47
N ALA A 154 -4.11 -25.20 -6.15
CA ALA A 154 -4.34 -23.95 -5.44
C ALA A 154 -3.35 -22.87 -5.90
N HIS A 155 -3.82 -21.64 -6.00
CA HIS A 155 -3.01 -20.50 -6.40
C HIS A 155 -3.52 -19.22 -5.71
N MET A 156 -2.65 -18.21 -5.62
CA MET A 156 -2.99 -16.91 -5.03
C MET A 156 -2.57 -15.79 -5.97
N VAL A 157 -3.47 -14.82 -6.14
CA VAL A 157 -3.26 -13.63 -6.98
C VAL A 157 -3.67 -12.37 -6.23
N LEU A 158 -3.17 -11.21 -6.66
CA LEU A 158 -3.73 -9.94 -6.22
C LEU A 158 -4.79 -9.48 -7.21
N THR A 159 -5.93 -9.02 -6.71
CA THR A 159 -6.99 -8.43 -7.53
C THR A 159 -7.20 -6.97 -7.17
N PHE A 160 -7.44 -6.16 -8.21
CA PHE A 160 -7.73 -4.74 -8.09
C PHE A 160 -9.14 -4.42 -8.61
N TYR A 161 -9.92 -3.70 -7.81
CA TYR A 161 -11.28 -3.27 -8.11
C TYR A 161 -11.30 -1.75 -8.30
N SER A 162 -11.59 -1.27 -9.51
CA SER A 162 -11.78 0.17 -9.75
C SER A 162 -13.03 0.72 -9.06
N SER A 163 -14.03 -0.14 -8.83
CA SER A 163 -15.19 0.09 -7.98
C SER A 163 -15.65 -1.23 -7.35
N PRO A 164 -16.47 -1.21 -6.27
CA PRO A 164 -16.89 -2.44 -5.58
C PRO A 164 -17.58 -3.50 -6.46
N MET A 165 -18.19 -3.09 -7.58
CA MET A 165 -18.89 -3.96 -8.53
C MET A 165 -18.15 -4.17 -9.85
N ALA A 166 -16.94 -3.61 -10.01
CA ALA A 166 -16.16 -3.77 -11.22
C ALA A 166 -15.70 -5.22 -11.43
N ASP A 167 -15.55 -5.65 -12.68
CA ASP A 167 -14.77 -6.83 -13.02
C ASP A 167 -13.30 -6.56 -12.66
N PRO A 168 -12.72 -7.26 -11.67
CA PRO A 168 -11.43 -6.89 -11.14
C PRO A 168 -10.31 -7.22 -12.12
N LEU A 169 -9.24 -6.42 -12.07
CA LEU A 169 -7.98 -6.73 -12.72
C LEU A 169 -7.19 -7.74 -11.89
N VAL A 170 -6.57 -8.72 -12.55
CA VAL A 170 -5.77 -9.77 -11.91
C VAL A 170 -4.28 -9.50 -12.12
N LEU A 171 -3.56 -9.35 -11.01
CA LEU A 171 -2.11 -9.24 -10.94
C LEU A 171 -1.56 -10.60 -10.49
N ASP A 172 -0.95 -11.31 -11.43
CA ASP A 172 -0.53 -12.72 -11.27
C ASP A 172 0.98 -12.85 -11.49
N ASN A 173 1.59 -13.90 -10.94
CA ASN A 173 2.97 -14.31 -11.22
C ASN A 173 3.07 -15.35 -12.34
N LEU A 174 2.00 -16.09 -12.65
CA LEU A 174 1.98 -17.05 -13.76
C LEU A 174 1.96 -16.36 -15.14
N ILE A 175 1.27 -15.22 -15.22
CA ILE A 175 1.14 -14.40 -16.44
C ILE A 175 1.38 -12.94 -16.05
N GLY A 176 2.36 -12.30 -16.69
CA GLY A 176 2.73 -10.91 -16.38
C GLY A 176 1.78 -9.85 -16.91
N GLU A 177 0.91 -10.20 -17.86
CA GLU A 177 -0.12 -9.29 -18.37
C GLU A 177 -1.29 -9.18 -17.38
N ILE A 178 -1.63 -7.95 -16.99
CA ILE A 178 -2.79 -7.68 -16.14
C ILE A 178 -4.05 -7.75 -16.99
N ARG A 179 -4.92 -8.70 -16.68
CA ARG A 179 -6.20 -8.92 -17.39
C ARG A 179 -7.40 -8.85 -16.44
N PRO A 180 -8.58 -8.46 -16.93
CA PRO A 180 -9.82 -8.61 -16.17
C PRO A 180 -10.06 -10.08 -15.80
N ALA A 181 -10.65 -10.33 -14.63
CA ALA A 181 -10.91 -11.67 -14.13
C ALA A 181 -11.84 -12.45 -15.06
N SER A 182 -12.80 -11.78 -15.72
CA SER A 182 -13.64 -12.40 -16.75
C SER A 182 -12.85 -13.01 -17.92
N GLN A 183 -11.62 -12.54 -18.18
CA GLN A 183 -10.73 -13.04 -19.24
C GLN A 183 -9.75 -14.11 -18.75
N ARG A 184 -9.63 -14.32 -17.43
CA ARG A 184 -8.78 -15.36 -16.81
C ARG A 184 -9.58 -16.65 -16.57
N LYS A 185 -10.01 -17.29 -17.68
CA LYS A 185 -10.77 -18.56 -17.62
C LYS A 185 -10.00 -19.72 -17.01
N ASP A 186 -8.69 -19.56 -16.87
CA ASP A 186 -7.79 -20.48 -16.20
C ASP A 186 -7.83 -20.38 -14.67
N LEU A 187 -8.46 -19.35 -14.09
CA LEU A 187 -8.56 -19.15 -12.65
C LEU A 187 -10.02 -19.24 -12.19
N LEU A 188 -10.29 -20.12 -11.23
CA LEU A 188 -11.59 -20.22 -10.56
C LEU A 188 -11.50 -19.62 -9.15
N PRO A 189 -12.15 -18.47 -8.86
CA PRO A 189 -12.07 -17.84 -7.54
C PRO A 189 -12.76 -18.67 -6.48
N VAL A 190 -12.14 -18.76 -5.29
CA VAL A 190 -12.69 -19.49 -4.13
C VAL A 190 -13.03 -18.53 -2.99
N TYR A 191 -12.14 -17.59 -2.67
CA TYR A 191 -12.37 -16.49 -1.72
C TYR A 191 -11.31 -15.39 -1.93
N ALA A 192 -11.56 -14.20 -1.41
CA ALA A 192 -10.61 -13.10 -1.39
C ALA A 192 -10.56 -12.44 -0.02
N PHE A 193 -9.45 -11.81 0.34
CA PHE A 193 -9.32 -11.09 1.61
C PHE A 193 -8.36 -9.91 1.46
N ASN A 194 -8.44 -9.00 2.42
CA ASN A 194 -7.49 -7.91 2.62
C ASN A 194 -7.40 -7.61 4.13
N ALA A 195 -6.77 -6.50 4.49
CA ALA A 195 -6.66 -6.05 5.88
C ALA A 195 -8.03 -5.94 6.59
N GLU A 196 -9.09 -5.56 5.87
CA GLU A 196 -10.39 -5.26 6.45
C GLU A 196 -11.34 -6.46 6.56
N GLY A 197 -11.10 -7.56 5.83
CA GLY A 197 -11.91 -8.78 5.97
C GLY A 197 -11.88 -9.77 4.82
N LEU A 198 -12.78 -10.77 4.91
CA LEU A 198 -12.90 -11.90 3.99
C LEU A 198 -14.14 -11.75 3.09
N TYR A 199 -13.99 -12.10 1.81
CA TYR A 199 -14.97 -12.00 0.74
C TYR A 199 -15.15 -13.36 0.04
N LEU A 200 -16.39 -13.75 -0.24
CA LEU A 200 -16.71 -14.99 -0.96
C LEU A 200 -17.18 -14.67 -2.40
N PRO A 201 -16.95 -15.56 -3.39
CA PRO A 201 -17.45 -15.38 -4.75
C PRO A 201 -18.99 -15.47 -4.84
N GLY A 202 -19.58 -14.76 -5.81
CA GLY A 202 -21.00 -14.87 -6.18
C GLY A 202 -21.88 -13.67 -5.82
N ALA A 203 -23.12 -13.64 -6.35
CA ALA A 203 -24.07 -12.52 -6.22
C ALA A 203 -24.45 -12.17 -4.76
N ASN A 204 -24.26 -13.13 -3.83
CA ASN A 204 -24.49 -12.98 -2.39
C ASN A 204 -23.20 -13.06 -1.56
N GLY A 205 -22.04 -12.85 -2.20
CA GLY A 205 -20.70 -12.92 -1.61
C GLY A 205 -20.41 -11.76 -0.65
N GLY A 206 -21.15 -11.69 0.45
CA GLY A 206 -20.98 -10.66 1.48
C GLY A 206 -19.66 -10.81 2.25
N LYS A 207 -19.22 -9.71 2.86
CA LYS A 207 -18.11 -9.68 3.81
C LYS A 207 -18.42 -10.62 4.99
N ARG A 208 -17.55 -11.60 5.26
CA ARG A 208 -17.62 -12.46 6.45
C ARG A 208 -16.48 -12.14 7.41
N SER A 209 -16.70 -12.44 8.70
CA SER A 209 -15.62 -12.44 9.70
C SER A 209 -14.68 -13.63 9.47
N SER A 210 -13.40 -13.40 9.73
CA SER A 210 -12.21 -14.04 9.13
C SER A 210 -11.98 -15.52 9.45
N ASP A 211 -11.31 -16.22 8.52
CA ASP A 211 -10.65 -17.51 8.73
C ASP A 211 -9.42 -17.30 9.64
N SER A 212 -9.48 -17.83 10.87
CA SER A 212 -8.53 -17.50 11.95
C SER A 212 -7.07 -17.79 11.60
N LYS A 213 -6.79 -18.81 10.78
CA LYS A 213 -5.43 -19.15 10.36
C LYS A 213 -4.84 -18.10 9.41
N LYS A 214 -5.64 -17.60 8.47
CA LYS A 214 -5.19 -16.58 7.51
C LYS A 214 -5.02 -15.24 8.18
N LEU A 215 -5.91 -14.91 9.11
CA LEU A 215 -5.73 -13.75 9.97
C LEU A 215 -4.42 -13.85 10.76
N SER A 216 -4.10 -15.03 11.29
CA SER A 216 -2.84 -15.25 12.01
C SER A 216 -1.61 -15.08 11.12
N ARG A 217 -1.63 -15.55 9.86
CA ARG A 217 -0.49 -15.38 8.93
C ARG A 217 -0.34 -13.94 8.47
N TRP A 218 -1.45 -13.29 8.15
CA TRP A 218 -1.47 -11.86 7.84
C TRP A 218 -0.87 -11.03 8.97
N GLN A 219 -1.29 -11.29 10.21
CA GLN A 219 -0.74 -10.64 11.40
C GLN A 219 0.75 -10.92 11.58
N ASP A 220 1.21 -12.14 11.28
CA ASP A 220 2.63 -12.47 11.31
C ASP A 220 3.44 -11.67 10.27
N VAL A 221 2.94 -11.54 9.04
CA VAL A 221 3.57 -10.70 8.00
C VAL A 221 3.66 -9.24 8.47
N LEU A 222 2.57 -8.67 8.99
CA LEU A 222 2.57 -7.29 9.51
C LEU A 222 3.59 -7.11 10.65
N LYS A 223 3.65 -8.08 11.58
CA LYS A 223 4.61 -8.06 12.68
C LYS A 223 6.06 -8.14 12.18
N LYS A 224 6.34 -8.98 11.19
CA LYS A 224 7.65 -9.09 10.56
C LYS A 224 8.02 -7.78 9.86
N MET A 225 7.12 -7.20 9.07
CA MET A 225 7.34 -5.90 8.43
C MET A 225 7.59 -4.79 9.45
N GLN A 226 6.83 -4.72 10.54
CA GLN A 226 7.10 -3.75 11.61
C GLN A 226 8.51 -3.95 12.21
N SER A 227 8.94 -5.20 12.39
CA SER A 227 10.30 -5.52 12.87
C SER A 227 11.40 -5.22 11.84
N GLU A 228 11.06 -5.12 10.56
CA GLU A 228 11.94 -4.72 9.46
C GLU A 228 12.03 -3.20 9.29
N GLY A 229 11.24 -2.44 10.04
CA GLY A 229 11.26 -0.97 10.04
C GLY A 229 10.13 -0.32 9.23
N PHE A 230 9.14 -1.09 8.78
CA PHE A 230 8.01 -0.54 8.02
C PHE A 230 6.92 0.05 8.93
N ALA A 231 6.38 1.20 8.52
CA ALA A 231 5.11 1.70 9.02
C ALA A 231 3.96 1.07 8.22
N VAL A 232 3.35 0.00 8.74
CA VAL A 232 2.35 -0.81 8.01
C VAL A 232 0.89 -0.54 8.39
N GLY A 233 0.61 0.26 9.43
CA GLY A 233 -0.78 0.54 9.86
C GLY A 233 -1.59 -0.75 10.10
N GLU A 234 -2.85 -0.78 9.67
CA GLU A 234 -3.66 -2.01 9.66
C GLU A 234 -3.44 -2.89 8.41
N GLY A 235 -2.68 -2.39 7.42
CA GLY A 235 -2.43 -3.05 6.13
C GLY A 235 -2.67 -2.18 4.89
#